data_AF-A0A7C8DVA7-F1
#
_entry.id   AF-A0A7C8DVA7-F1
#
_cell.length_a   1.000
_cell.length_b   1.000
_cell.length_c   1.000
_cell.angle_alpha   90.00
_cell.angle_beta   90.00
_cell.angle_gamma   90.00
#
_symmetry.space_group_name_H-M   'P 1'
#
loop_
_entity.id
_entity.type
_entity.pdbx_description
1 polymer ?
#
loop_
_entity_poly.entity_id
_entity_poly.type
_entity_poly.pdbx_seq_one_letter_code
_entity_poly.pdbx_strand_id
1 'polypeptide(L)'
;METVADYKEIVDVIKASGGDAFKRCFQCGLCDTVCPWNRVRNFSMRKLVRQATFGFTEIESEEMWLCTTCGRCPQQCPRDVKQIESGIALRRVATEYGVFPDSVKPIRAASGSLIGEGNPLGEERKKRADWAKGLSVKTFTEDMEILYFPGCYLCYDPRLKKVAAATAKILNAAGVDFGILGAKENCCGESIRKTGDEELFKRLAKENIKTFIDNGVKKILV
;
A
#
# COMPACT_ATOMS: atom_id res chain seq x y z
N MET A 1 -17.04 -21.99 17.46
CA MET A 1 -15.66 -21.52 17.19
C MET A 1 -14.77 -22.27 18.17
N GLU A 2 -14.21 -23.39 17.73
CA GLU A 2 -13.31 -24.23 18.54
C GLU A 2 -11.88 -23.73 18.36
N THR A 3 -11.49 -22.76 19.18
CA THR A 3 -10.06 -22.53 19.49
C THR A 3 -9.95 -22.89 20.96
N VAL A 4 -9.63 -24.16 21.23
CA VAL A 4 -9.67 -24.75 22.57
C VAL A 4 -8.40 -24.42 23.37
N ALA A 5 -7.34 -23.91 22.72
CA ALA A 5 -6.13 -23.38 23.34
C ALA A 5 -5.41 -22.35 22.45
N ASP A 6 -4.71 -21.40 23.07
CA ASP A 6 -3.89 -20.39 22.39
C ASP A 6 -2.72 -21.04 21.61
N TYR A 7 -2.61 -20.78 20.31
CA TYR A 7 -1.43 -21.15 19.53
C TYR A 7 -0.31 -20.14 19.78
N LYS A 8 0.41 -20.30 20.89
CA LYS A 8 1.44 -19.34 21.36
C LYS A 8 2.47 -18.98 20.29
N GLU A 9 2.95 -19.97 19.55
CA GLU A 9 3.93 -19.76 18.47
C GLU A 9 3.39 -18.82 17.39
N ILE A 10 2.14 -19.01 16.96
CA ILE A 10 1.48 -18.15 15.96
C ILE A 10 1.26 -16.75 16.53
N VAL A 11 0.87 -16.64 17.80
CA VAL A 11 0.72 -15.34 18.49
C VAL A 11 2.06 -14.58 18.51
N ASP A 12 3.17 -15.26 18.76
CA ASP A 12 4.50 -14.65 18.78
C ASP A 12 4.95 -14.20 17.39
N VAL A 13 4.63 -14.98 16.34
CA VAL A 13 4.84 -14.57 14.94
C VAL A 13 4.03 -13.32 14.61
N ILE A 14 2.72 -13.31 14.92
CA ILE A 14 1.85 -12.13 14.69
C ILE A 14 2.40 -10.90 15.42
N LYS A 15 2.87 -11.08 16.67
CA LYS A 15 3.51 -10.03 17.46
C LYS A 15 4.76 -9.50 16.78
N ALA A 16 5.65 -10.38 16.32
CA ALA A 16 6.87 -10.01 15.59
C ALA A 16 6.56 -9.27 14.29
N SER A 17 5.46 -9.63 13.61
CA SER A 17 4.95 -8.92 12.42
C SER A 17 4.22 -7.60 12.73
N GLY A 18 4.14 -7.18 14.00
CA GLY A 18 3.57 -5.89 14.43
C GLY A 18 2.11 -5.93 14.89
N GLY A 19 1.54 -7.11 15.15
CA GLY A 19 0.14 -7.32 15.55
C GLY A 19 -0.13 -7.38 17.06
N ASP A 20 0.80 -6.96 17.92
CA ASP A 20 0.66 -7.06 19.39
C ASP A 20 -0.57 -6.34 19.96
N ALA A 21 -0.99 -5.26 19.29
CA ALA A 21 -2.10 -4.41 19.74
C ALA A 21 -3.46 -5.13 19.73
N PHE A 22 -3.59 -6.27 19.03
CA PHE A 22 -4.79 -7.12 19.09
C PHE A 22 -5.19 -7.51 20.52
N LYS A 23 -4.21 -7.74 21.40
CA LYS A 23 -4.44 -8.14 22.81
C LYS A 23 -5.15 -7.07 23.65
N ARG A 24 -5.17 -5.81 23.20
CA ARG A 24 -5.88 -4.71 23.88
C ARG A 24 -7.39 -4.76 23.67
N CYS A 25 -7.86 -5.58 22.72
CA CYS A 25 -9.25 -5.62 22.30
C CYS A 25 -10.15 -6.35 23.31
N PHE A 26 -11.10 -5.61 23.87
CA PHE A 26 -12.21 -6.10 24.70
C PHE A 26 -13.51 -6.42 23.94
N GLN A 27 -13.45 -6.59 22.62
CA GLN A 27 -14.55 -7.11 21.80
C GLN A 27 -15.86 -6.28 21.74
N CYS A 28 -15.80 -4.96 21.94
CA CYS A 28 -16.98 -4.07 21.90
C CYS A 28 -17.77 -4.02 20.56
N GLY A 29 -17.16 -4.38 19.43
CA GLY A 29 -17.85 -4.44 18.12
C GLY A 29 -17.96 -3.14 17.34
N LEU A 30 -17.53 -1.99 17.86
CA LEU A 30 -17.56 -0.70 17.14
C LEU A 30 -16.92 -0.76 15.75
N CYS A 31 -15.83 -1.53 15.61
CA CYS A 31 -15.15 -1.70 14.33
C CYS A 31 -16.03 -2.34 13.25
N ASP A 32 -16.95 -3.23 13.61
CA ASP A 32 -17.87 -3.88 12.69
C ASP A 32 -18.99 -2.92 12.30
N THR A 33 -19.52 -2.15 13.26
CA THR A 33 -20.59 -1.16 13.05
C THR A 33 -20.18 -0.07 12.06
N VAL A 34 -18.93 0.39 12.13
CA VAL A 34 -18.44 1.46 11.23
C VAL A 34 -17.81 0.93 9.94
N CYS A 35 -17.69 -0.40 9.78
CA CYS A 35 -17.08 -0.98 8.62
C CYS A 35 -17.96 -0.79 7.38
N PRO A 36 -17.48 -0.14 6.32
CA PRO A 36 -18.29 0.09 5.12
C PRO A 36 -18.59 -1.21 4.38
N TRP A 37 -17.78 -2.25 4.55
CA TRP A 37 -17.99 -3.56 3.93
C TRP A 37 -19.31 -4.21 4.34
N ASN A 38 -19.76 -3.99 5.58
CA ASN A 38 -21.02 -4.54 6.09
C ASN A 38 -22.27 -3.96 5.39
N ARG A 39 -22.12 -2.96 4.52
CA ARG A 39 -23.18 -2.50 3.60
C ARG A 39 -23.29 -3.34 2.32
N VAL A 40 -22.26 -4.13 2.02
CA VAL A 40 -22.10 -4.87 0.75
C VAL A 40 -22.06 -6.37 0.99
N ARG A 41 -21.37 -6.83 2.04
CA ARG A 41 -21.29 -8.24 2.46
C ARG A 41 -20.88 -8.34 3.93
N ASN A 42 -21.03 -9.52 4.52
CA ASN A 42 -20.62 -9.76 5.90
C ASN A 42 -19.09 -9.73 6.02
N PHE A 43 -18.59 -8.91 6.92
CA PHE A 43 -17.19 -8.85 7.32
C PHE A 43 -17.07 -8.39 8.79
N SER A 44 -16.33 -9.14 9.60
CA SER A 44 -16.11 -8.79 11.02
C SER A 44 -14.64 -8.58 11.30
N MET A 45 -14.25 -7.32 11.45
CA MET A 45 -12.93 -6.95 11.97
C MET A 45 -12.78 -7.39 13.42
N ARG A 46 -13.87 -7.36 14.20
CA ARG A 46 -13.87 -7.85 15.58
C ARG A 46 -13.50 -9.35 15.65
N LYS A 47 -14.10 -10.18 14.79
CA LYS A 47 -13.80 -11.60 14.68
C LYS A 47 -12.33 -11.82 14.31
N LEU A 48 -11.83 -11.12 13.30
CA LEU A 48 -10.43 -11.21 12.88
C LEU A 48 -9.46 -10.88 14.02
N VAL A 49 -9.70 -9.78 14.74
CA VAL A 49 -8.93 -9.39 15.94
C VAL A 49 -8.99 -10.47 17.02
N ARG A 50 -10.17 -11.06 17.23
CA ARG A 50 -10.37 -12.12 18.25
C ARG A 50 -9.57 -13.37 17.90
N GLN A 51 -9.65 -13.84 16.66
CA GLN A 51 -8.91 -15.01 16.20
C GLN A 51 -7.39 -14.75 16.26
N ALA A 52 -6.94 -13.56 15.83
CA ALA A 52 -5.53 -13.17 15.91
C ALA A 52 -4.99 -13.13 17.34
N THR A 53 -5.82 -12.79 18.34
CA THR A 53 -5.44 -12.83 19.75
C THR A 53 -5.07 -14.24 20.22
N PHE A 54 -5.63 -15.28 19.59
CA PHE A 54 -5.43 -16.68 19.94
C PHE A 54 -4.52 -17.46 18.97
N GLY A 55 -3.89 -16.75 18.02
CA GLY A 55 -3.08 -17.35 16.97
C GLY A 55 -3.97 -17.72 15.78
N PHE A 56 -4.12 -16.78 14.86
CA PHE A 56 -4.92 -16.94 13.64
C PHE A 56 -4.32 -18.04 12.75
N THR A 57 -5.00 -19.18 12.65
CA THR A 57 -4.53 -20.35 11.90
C THR A 57 -4.96 -20.36 10.42
N GLU A 58 -6.04 -19.64 10.08
CA GLU A 58 -6.64 -19.64 8.74
C GLU A 58 -5.95 -18.63 7.79
N ILE A 59 -4.63 -18.72 7.63
CA ILE A 59 -3.82 -17.75 6.84
C ILE A 59 -4.20 -17.72 5.35
N GLU A 60 -4.81 -18.78 4.83
CA GLU A 60 -5.35 -18.91 3.50
C GLU A 60 -6.73 -18.27 3.34
N SER A 61 -7.38 -17.85 4.43
CA SER A 61 -8.71 -17.26 4.41
C SER A 61 -8.72 -15.91 3.70
N GLU A 62 -9.78 -15.67 2.92
CA GLU A 62 -10.03 -14.37 2.30
C GLU A 62 -10.42 -13.28 3.31
N GLU A 63 -10.82 -13.63 4.53
CA GLU A 63 -11.38 -12.68 5.50
C GLU A 63 -10.42 -11.51 5.78
N MET A 64 -9.13 -11.77 6.03
CA MET A 64 -8.16 -10.70 6.30
C MET A 64 -7.90 -9.80 5.09
N TRP A 65 -8.16 -10.28 3.88
CA TRP A 65 -7.95 -9.57 2.63
C TRP A 65 -9.09 -8.62 2.27
N LEU A 66 -10.28 -8.83 2.85
CA LEU A 66 -11.42 -7.93 2.64
C LEU A 66 -11.15 -6.52 3.20
N CYS A 67 -10.37 -6.38 4.27
CA CYS A 67 -10.10 -5.06 4.85
C CYS A 67 -9.44 -4.11 3.82
N THR A 68 -10.12 -3.01 3.46
CA THR A 68 -9.60 -2.01 2.52
C THR A 68 -8.63 -1.01 3.16
N THR A 69 -8.32 -1.17 4.45
CA THR A 69 -7.46 -0.25 5.21
C THR A 69 -7.98 1.21 5.23
N CYS A 70 -9.31 1.40 5.21
CA CYS A 70 -9.95 2.72 5.05
C CYS A 70 -9.86 3.68 6.24
N GLY A 71 -9.35 3.25 7.40
CA GLY A 71 -9.14 4.13 8.56
C GLY A 71 -10.35 4.40 9.46
N ARG A 72 -11.55 3.89 9.14
CA ARG A 72 -12.75 4.14 9.96
C ARG A 72 -12.72 3.46 11.34
N CYS A 73 -12.31 2.20 11.39
CA CYS A 73 -12.34 1.45 12.65
C CYS A 73 -11.29 1.88 13.69
N PRO A 74 -10.04 2.26 13.33
CA PRO A 74 -9.09 2.78 14.32
C PRO A 74 -9.54 4.11 14.93
N GLN A 75 -10.17 4.99 14.14
CA GLN A 75 -10.67 6.29 14.62
C GLN A 75 -11.73 6.17 15.73
N GLN A 76 -12.43 5.04 15.80
CA GLN A 76 -13.50 4.80 16.75
C GLN A 76 -13.08 3.85 17.88
N CYS A 77 -11.84 3.39 17.89
CA CYS A 77 -11.39 2.36 18.81
C CYS A 77 -11.04 2.96 20.18
N PRO A 78 -11.75 2.60 21.26
CA PRO A 78 -11.45 3.14 22.61
C PRO A 78 -10.21 2.51 23.25
N ARG A 79 -9.55 1.58 22.57
CA ARG A 79 -8.44 0.77 23.11
C ARG A 79 -7.17 0.82 22.27
N ASP A 80 -7.15 1.65 21.22
CA ASP A 80 -6.01 1.77 20.29
C ASP A 80 -5.47 0.39 19.86
N VAL A 81 -6.35 -0.44 19.30
CA VAL A 81 -6.03 -1.80 18.83
C VAL A 81 -5.24 -1.78 17.53
N LYS A 82 -5.07 -0.61 16.89
CA LYS A 82 -4.33 -0.46 15.64
C LYS A 82 -4.78 -1.48 14.58
N GLN A 83 -6.09 -1.51 14.31
CA GLN A 83 -6.72 -2.57 13.51
C GLN A 83 -6.12 -2.72 12.11
N ILE A 84 -5.65 -1.63 11.52
CA ILE A 84 -5.02 -1.65 10.20
C ILE A 84 -3.65 -2.30 10.29
N GLU A 85 -2.80 -1.81 11.17
CA GLU A 85 -1.44 -2.30 11.37
C GLU A 85 -1.46 -3.77 11.79
N SER A 86 -2.35 -4.11 12.70
CA SER A 86 -2.51 -5.48 13.18
C SER A 86 -3.11 -6.38 12.09
N GLY A 87 -4.04 -5.89 11.29
CA GLY A 87 -4.55 -6.63 10.12
C GLY A 87 -3.49 -6.84 9.05
N ILE A 88 -2.63 -5.85 8.79
CA ILE A 88 -1.48 -5.97 7.90
C ILE A 88 -0.46 -6.95 8.47
N ALA A 89 -0.28 -7.04 9.79
CA ALA A 89 0.60 -8.04 10.41
C ALA A 89 0.20 -9.47 10.01
N LEU A 90 -1.09 -9.80 9.97
CA LEU A 90 -1.57 -11.10 9.46
C LEU A 90 -1.20 -11.32 7.99
N ARG A 91 -1.34 -10.27 7.16
CA ARG A 91 -0.95 -10.34 5.74
C ARG A 91 0.55 -10.46 5.52
N ARG A 92 1.38 -9.91 6.43
CA ARG A 92 2.83 -10.11 6.42
C ARG A 92 3.17 -11.58 6.58
N VAL A 93 2.56 -12.25 7.56
CA VAL A 93 2.73 -13.70 7.76
C VAL A 93 2.35 -14.46 6.49
N ALA A 94 1.17 -14.18 5.93
CA ALA A 94 0.72 -14.84 4.69
C ALA A 94 1.65 -14.57 3.49
N THR A 95 2.15 -13.33 3.35
CA THR A 95 3.09 -12.95 2.29
C THR A 95 4.44 -13.64 2.45
N GLU A 96 4.96 -13.74 3.67
CA GLU A 96 6.23 -14.40 3.98
C GLU A 96 6.19 -15.88 3.61
N TYR A 97 5.09 -16.57 3.89
CA TYR A 97 4.87 -17.96 3.47
C TYR A 97 4.37 -18.09 2.02
N GLY A 98 4.15 -16.98 1.31
CA GLY A 98 3.62 -16.97 -0.05
C GLY A 98 2.21 -17.53 -0.19
N VAL A 99 1.42 -17.55 0.88
CA VAL A 99 0.05 -18.09 0.92
C VAL A 99 -0.95 -16.99 0.57
N PHE A 100 -1.69 -17.18 -0.51
CA PHE A 100 -2.68 -16.21 -0.98
C PHE A 100 -3.93 -16.94 -1.47
N PRO A 101 -5.14 -16.56 -1.00
CA PRO A 101 -6.38 -17.08 -1.56
C PRO A 101 -6.56 -16.64 -3.02
N ASP A 102 -7.43 -17.37 -3.71
CA ASP A 102 -7.79 -17.14 -5.12
C ASP A 102 -8.22 -15.69 -5.39
N SER A 103 -8.97 -15.09 -4.46
CA SER A 103 -9.47 -13.72 -4.55
C SER A 103 -8.37 -12.65 -4.57
N VAL A 104 -7.15 -12.97 -4.14
CA VAL A 104 -6.00 -12.04 -4.11
C VAL A 104 -4.76 -12.56 -4.81
N LYS A 105 -4.87 -13.63 -5.62
CA LYS A 105 -3.80 -14.10 -6.52
C LYS A 105 -3.12 -12.98 -7.33
N PRO A 106 -3.82 -11.91 -7.80
CA PRO A 106 -3.16 -10.81 -8.51
C PRO A 106 -2.03 -10.11 -7.75
N ILE A 107 -1.96 -10.23 -6.41
CA ILE A 107 -0.84 -9.68 -5.61
C ILE A 107 0.50 -10.24 -6.10
N ARG A 108 0.58 -11.54 -6.41
CA ARG A 108 1.82 -12.16 -6.90
C ARG A 108 2.28 -11.53 -8.22
N ALA A 109 1.36 -11.31 -9.15
CA ALA A 109 1.66 -10.66 -10.42
C ALA A 109 2.09 -9.21 -10.22
N ALA A 110 1.41 -8.47 -9.33
CA ALA A 110 1.79 -7.10 -8.99
C ALA A 110 3.18 -7.03 -8.33
N SER A 111 3.51 -7.96 -7.41
CA SER A 111 4.86 -8.07 -6.82
C SER A 111 5.91 -8.34 -7.89
N GLY A 112 5.68 -9.31 -8.78
CA GLY A 112 6.60 -9.61 -9.89
C GLY A 112 6.82 -8.41 -10.81
N SER A 113 5.74 -7.70 -11.16
CA SER A 113 5.80 -6.49 -11.97
C SER A 113 6.54 -5.34 -11.27
N LEU A 114 6.35 -5.16 -9.97
CA LEU A 114 7.10 -4.17 -9.18
C LEU A 114 8.59 -4.49 -9.13
N ILE A 115 8.96 -5.76 -9.14
CA ILE A 115 10.36 -6.20 -9.18
C ILE A 115 10.97 -5.94 -10.56
N GLY A 116 10.29 -6.34 -11.64
CA GLY A 116 10.82 -6.21 -13.00
C GLY A 116 10.72 -4.80 -13.59
N GLU A 117 9.53 -4.20 -13.53
CA GLU A 117 9.20 -2.96 -14.24
C GLU A 117 9.07 -1.73 -13.33
N GLY A 118 9.19 -1.92 -12.01
CA GLY A 118 9.05 -0.83 -11.03
C GLY A 118 7.64 -0.28 -10.89
N ASN A 119 6.62 -0.95 -11.43
CA ASN A 119 5.21 -0.57 -11.32
C ASN A 119 4.31 -1.81 -11.18
N PRO A 120 3.11 -1.71 -10.60
CA PRO A 120 2.26 -2.86 -10.34
C PRO A 120 1.36 -3.27 -11.52
N LEU A 121 1.46 -2.59 -12.67
CA LEU A 121 0.50 -2.70 -13.78
C LEU A 121 1.03 -3.51 -14.97
N GLY A 122 2.26 -4.05 -14.89
CA GLY A 122 2.88 -4.83 -15.97
C GLY A 122 3.33 -3.99 -17.16
N GLU A 123 3.31 -2.65 -17.05
CA GLU A 123 3.69 -1.76 -18.13
C GLU A 123 5.20 -1.57 -18.21
N GLU A 124 5.72 -1.38 -19.43
CA GLU A 124 7.15 -1.17 -19.65
C GLU A 124 7.64 0.10 -18.93
N ARG A 125 8.72 -0.02 -18.16
CA ARG A 125 9.31 1.09 -17.39
C ARG A 125 9.55 2.35 -18.21
N LYS A 126 10.01 2.20 -19.47
CA LYS A 126 10.28 3.33 -20.38
C LYS A 126 9.04 4.17 -20.73
N LYS A 127 7.83 3.61 -20.62
CA LYS A 127 6.56 4.31 -20.92
C LYS A 127 6.10 5.22 -19.78
N ARG A 128 6.83 5.29 -18.66
CA ARG A 128 6.41 6.05 -17.48
C ARG A 128 6.11 7.52 -17.76
N ALA A 129 6.85 8.15 -18.67
CA ALA A 129 6.70 9.55 -19.04
C ALA A 129 5.72 9.79 -20.20
N ASP A 130 5.09 8.74 -20.75
CA ASP A 130 4.26 8.86 -21.96
C ASP A 130 3.03 9.77 -21.77
N TRP A 131 2.54 9.91 -20.54
CA TRP A 131 1.43 10.82 -20.21
C TRP A 131 1.77 12.30 -20.48
N ALA A 132 3.06 12.65 -20.50
CA ALA A 132 3.54 14.01 -20.67
C ALA A 132 3.77 14.42 -22.14
N LYS A 133 3.60 13.49 -23.10
CA LYS A 133 3.77 13.78 -24.53
C LYS A 133 2.84 14.92 -24.96
N GLY A 134 3.40 15.93 -25.63
CA GLY A 134 2.66 17.12 -26.07
C GLY A 134 2.40 18.15 -24.98
N LEU A 135 2.97 17.97 -23.77
CA LEU A 135 2.97 18.97 -22.70
C LEU A 135 4.38 19.53 -22.52
N SER A 136 4.47 20.78 -22.05
CA SER A 136 5.73 21.38 -21.61
C SER A 136 6.15 20.81 -20.26
N VAL A 137 6.59 19.56 -20.22
CA VAL A 137 7.13 18.89 -19.03
C VAL A 137 8.58 18.51 -19.32
N LYS A 138 9.50 19.02 -18.51
CA LYS A 138 10.94 18.80 -18.69
C LYS A 138 11.43 17.62 -17.84
N THR A 139 12.59 17.09 -18.20
CA THR A 139 13.36 16.24 -17.28
C THR A 139 13.84 17.09 -16.11
N PHE A 140 13.66 16.61 -14.89
CA PHE A 140 14.11 17.31 -13.69
C PHE A 140 15.64 17.50 -13.68
N THR A 141 16.08 18.69 -13.27
CA THR A 141 17.48 19.05 -13.03
C THR A 141 17.60 19.75 -11.67
N GLU A 142 18.79 19.76 -11.07
CA GLU A 142 18.98 20.24 -9.67
C GLU A 142 18.65 21.72 -9.44
N ASP A 143 18.62 22.51 -10.51
CA ASP A 143 18.25 23.93 -10.52
C ASP A 143 16.73 24.17 -10.48
N MET A 144 15.92 23.15 -10.78
CA MET A 144 14.46 23.27 -10.76
C MET A 144 13.90 23.30 -9.34
N GLU A 145 12.77 24.00 -9.16
CA GLU A 145 12.13 24.14 -7.85
C GLU A 145 11.52 22.83 -7.37
N ILE A 146 10.83 22.10 -8.24
CA ILE A 146 9.98 20.96 -7.87
C ILE A 146 10.21 19.75 -8.77
N LEU A 147 10.43 18.59 -8.14
CA LEU A 147 10.20 17.31 -8.79
C LEU A 147 8.71 16.96 -8.71
N TYR A 148 8.04 16.82 -9.84
CA TYR A 148 6.70 16.27 -9.88
C TYR A 148 6.73 14.74 -9.98
N PHE A 149 6.25 14.07 -8.93
CA PHE A 149 6.18 12.61 -8.80
C PHE A 149 4.71 12.13 -8.81
N PRO A 150 4.07 11.99 -9.98
CA PRO A 150 2.63 11.70 -10.10
C PRO A 150 2.23 10.27 -9.66
N GLY A 151 3.20 9.41 -9.34
CA GLY A 151 2.95 8.02 -8.97
C GLY A 151 2.61 7.09 -10.16
N CYS A 152 2.60 5.79 -9.90
CA CYS A 152 2.48 4.78 -10.95
C CYS A 152 1.10 4.80 -11.64
N TYR A 153 0.00 4.95 -10.89
CA TYR A 153 -1.34 4.93 -11.48
C TYR A 153 -1.54 6.08 -12.46
N LEU A 154 -1.08 7.29 -12.14
CA LEU A 154 -1.23 8.43 -13.05
C LEU A 154 -0.27 8.33 -14.26
N CYS A 155 0.86 7.63 -14.12
CA CYS A 155 1.77 7.39 -15.24
C CYS A 155 1.27 6.33 -16.22
N TYR A 156 0.53 5.31 -15.75
CA TYR A 156 0.24 4.11 -16.54
C TYR A 156 -1.25 3.84 -16.78
N ASP A 157 -2.16 4.08 -15.83
CA ASP A 157 -3.60 3.82 -16.02
C ASP A 157 -4.18 4.83 -17.04
N PRO A 158 -4.69 4.37 -18.20
CA PRO A 158 -5.20 5.26 -19.25
C PRO A 158 -6.28 6.25 -18.78
N ARG A 159 -7.09 5.88 -17.79
CA ARG A 159 -8.18 6.71 -17.25
C ARG A 159 -7.65 7.81 -16.34
N LEU A 160 -6.47 7.60 -15.73
CA LEU A 160 -5.90 8.49 -14.72
C LEU A 160 -4.76 9.37 -15.25
N LYS A 161 -4.16 9.06 -16.40
CA LYS A 161 -3.15 9.92 -17.08
C LYS A 161 -3.59 11.39 -17.22
N LYS A 162 -4.88 11.62 -17.43
CA LYS A 162 -5.46 12.97 -17.52
C LYS A 162 -5.25 13.81 -16.25
N VAL A 163 -5.15 13.18 -15.08
CA VAL A 163 -4.89 13.87 -13.81
C VAL A 163 -3.45 14.37 -13.78
N ALA A 164 -2.48 13.53 -14.14
CA ALA A 164 -1.09 13.97 -14.23
C ALA A 164 -0.91 15.12 -15.23
N ALA A 165 -1.54 15.00 -16.40
CA ALA A 165 -1.56 16.05 -17.42
C ALA A 165 -2.21 17.36 -16.92
N ALA A 166 -3.32 17.27 -16.18
CA ALA A 166 -4.00 18.45 -15.63
C ALA A 166 -3.12 19.16 -14.59
N THR A 167 -2.50 18.43 -13.67
CA THR A 167 -1.55 19.00 -12.70
C THR A 167 -0.39 19.71 -13.41
N ALA A 168 0.21 19.08 -14.42
CA ALA A 168 1.29 19.70 -15.20
C ALA A 168 0.85 20.98 -15.93
N LYS A 169 -0.38 21.03 -16.45
CA LYS A 169 -0.94 22.25 -17.05
C LYS A 169 -1.10 23.38 -16.03
N ILE A 170 -1.55 23.06 -14.82
CA ILE A 170 -1.69 24.03 -13.73
C ILE A 170 -0.31 24.58 -13.34
N LEU A 171 0.69 23.72 -13.17
CA LEU A 171 2.05 24.14 -12.84
C LEU A 171 2.65 25.05 -13.91
N ASN A 172 2.49 24.69 -15.18
CA ASN A 172 2.91 25.51 -16.31
C ASN A 172 2.21 26.88 -16.34
N ALA A 173 0.89 26.91 -16.13
CA ALA A 173 0.13 28.16 -16.09
C ALA A 173 0.51 29.05 -14.89
N ALA A 174 0.92 28.44 -13.78
CA ALA A 174 1.42 29.12 -12.59
C ALA A 174 2.89 29.57 -12.71
N GLY A 175 3.59 29.24 -13.81
CA GLY A 175 4.99 29.57 -14.00
C GLY A 175 5.93 28.85 -13.03
N VAL A 176 5.51 27.72 -12.45
CA VAL A 176 6.33 26.92 -11.55
C VAL A 176 7.40 26.20 -12.36
N ASP A 177 8.65 26.25 -11.91
CA ASP A 177 9.74 25.51 -12.54
C ASP A 177 9.80 24.08 -11.98
N PHE A 178 9.37 23.11 -12.81
CA PHE A 178 9.26 21.72 -12.41
C PHE A 178 9.73 20.76 -13.51
N GLY A 179 10.10 19.55 -13.08
CA GLY A 179 10.42 18.45 -13.97
C GLY A 179 10.00 17.10 -13.41
N ILE A 180 10.23 16.05 -14.20
CA ILE A 180 9.98 14.65 -13.83
C ILE A 180 11.25 13.82 -14.04
N LEU A 181 11.41 12.69 -13.34
CA LEU A 181 12.54 11.78 -13.55
C LEU A 181 12.19 10.58 -14.44
N GLY A 182 10.92 10.45 -14.83
CA GLY A 182 10.46 9.47 -15.81
C GLY A 182 10.86 8.05 -15.41
N ALA A 183 11.46 7.30 -16.35
CA ALA A 183 11.82 5.90 -16.16
C ALA A 183 12.82 5.63 -15.00
N LYS A 184 13.50 6.65 -14.47
CA LYS A 184 14.38 6.49 -13.30
C LYS A 184 13.60 6.15 -12.03
N GLU A 185 12.34 6.54 -11.95
CA GLU A 185 11.49 6.36 -10.77
C GLU A 185 10.83 4.98 -10.70
N ASN A 186 10.57 4.53 -9.49
CA ASN A 186 9.71 3.39 -9.19
C ASN A 186 8.35 3.84 -8.63
N CYS A 187 7.41 2.90 -8.53
CA CYS A 187 6.23 3.02 -7.68
C CYS A 187 6.65 3.34 -6.23
N CYS A 188 5.83 4.11 -5.50
CA CYS A 188 6.06 4.37 -4.08
C CYS A 188 5.90 3.13 -3.18
N GLY A 189 5.36 2.03 -3.72
CA GLY A 189 5.21 0.76 -3.00
C GLY A 189 4.11 0.73 -1.95
N GLU A 190 3.25 1.76 -1.88
CA GLU A 190 2.18 1.85 -0.87
C GLU A 190 1.23 0.65 -0.92
N SER A 191 0.81 0.26 -2.12
CA SER A 191 -0.15 -0.82 -2.31
C SER A 191 0.42 -2.17 -1.89
N ILE A 192 1.70 -2.44 -2.20
CA ILE A 192 2.34 -3.70 -1.84
C ILE A 192 2.71 -3.75 -0.36
N ARG A 193 2.98 -2.61 0.26
CA ARG A 193 3.13 -2.54 1.72
C ARG A 193 1.85 -2.99 2.44
N LYS A 194 0.68 -2.60 1.92
CA LYS A 194 -0.64 -3.00 2.46
C LYS A 194 -0.95 -4.48 2.28
N THR A 195 -0.26 -5.18 1.38
CA THR A 195 -0.37 -6.64 1.26
C THR A 195 0.56 -7.37 2.23
N GLY A 196 1.41 -6.65 2.97
CA GLY A 196 2.36 -7.25 3.91
C GLY A 196 3.77 -7.43 3.35
N ASP A 197 4.06 -7.04 2.11
CA ASP A 197 5.41 -7.13 1.53
C ASP A 197 6.25 -5.90 1.94
N GLU A 198 6.65 -5.86 3.21
CA GLU A 198 7.42 -4.74 3.76
C GLU A 198 8.81 -4.65 3.13
N GLU A 199 9.41 -5.77 2.74
CA GLU A 199 10.75 -5.81 2.15
C GLU A 199 10.75 -5.25 0.73
N LEU A 200 9.79 -5.63 -0.12
CA LEU A 200 9.63 -5.02 -1.44
C LEU A 200 9.32 -3.53 -1.33
N PHE A 201 8.45 -3.13 -0.39
CA PHE A 201 8.19 -1.71 -0.13
C PHE A 201 9.48 -0.94 0.24
N LYS A 202 10.26 -1.44 1.21
CA LYS A 202 11.51 -0.81 1.65
C LYS A 202 12.50 -0.71 0.49
N ARG A 203 12.60 -1.73 -0.35
CA ARG A 203 13.47 -1.71 -1.54
C ARG A 203 13.06 -0.59 -2.50
N LEU A 204 11.79 -0.54 -2.90
CA LEU A 204 11.27 0.50 -3.80
C LEU A 204 11.45 1.91 -3.21
N ALA A 205 11.19 2.08 -1.92
CA ALA A 205 11.37 3.33 -1.22
C ALA A 205 12.84 3.77 -1.21
N LYS A 206 13.77 2.86 -0.88
CA LYS A 206 15.22 3.14 -0.91
C LYS A 206 15.71 3.50 -2.30
N GLU A 207 15.28 2.77 -3.32
CA GLU A 207 15.63 3.07 -4.72
C GLU A 207 15.16 4.47 -5.12
N ASN A 208 13.90 4.83 -4.83
CA ASN A 208 13.37 6.17 -5.09
C ASN A 208 14.12 7.26 -4.31
N ILE A 209 14.35 7.07 -3.01
CA ILE A 209 15.10 8.03 -2.18
C ILE A 209 16.50 8.24 -2.75
N LYS A 210 17.19 7.15 -3.13
CA LYS A 210 18.50 7.24 -3.77
C LYS A 210 18.41 8.03 -5.06
N THR A 211 17.44 7.73 -5.93
CA THR A 211 17.23 8.47 -7.18
C THR A 211 16.99 9.96 -6.91
N PHE A 212 16.22 10.32 -5.90
CA PHE A 212 15.96 11.71 -5.54
C PHE A 212 17.22 12.42 -5.06
N ILE A 213 18.00 11.78 -4.19
CA ILE A 213 19.28 12.31 -3.69
C ILE A 213 20.28 12.49 -4.85
N ASP A 214 20.43 11.48 -5.72
CA ASP A 214 21.35 11.50 -6.85
C ASP A 214 21.02 12.56 -7.92
N ASN A 215 19.79 13.08 -7.92
CA ASN A 215 19.37 14.15 -8.84
C ASN A 215 19.10 15.47 -8.08
N GLY A 216 19.63 15.64 -6.87
CA GLY A 216 19.59 16.91 -6.13
C GLY A 216 18.18 17.39 -5.75
N VAL A 217 17.21 16.49 -5.65
CA VAL A 217 15.80 16.84 -5.41
C VAL A 217 15.62 17.37 -3.98
N LYS A 218 15.11 18.59 -3.85
CA LYS A 218 14.84 19.24 -2.55
C LYS A 218 13.36 19.31 -2.20
N LYS A 219 12.48 19.32 -3.20
CA LYS A 219 11.03 19.49 -3.06
C LYS A 219 10.32 18.54 -4.02
N ILE A 220 9.39 17.77 -3.50
CA ILE A 220 8.62 16.78 -4.27
C ILE A 220 7.14 17.17 -4.18
N LEU A 221 6.49 17.23 -5.33
CA LEU A 221 5.03 17.29 -5.45
C LEU A 221 4.52 15.89 -5.81
N VAL A 222 3.56 15.36 -5.04
CA VAL A 222 2.95 14.04 -5.23
C VAL A 222 1.47 14.21 -5.57
#